data_AF-A0A926V5C4-F1
#
_entry.id   AF-A0A926V5C4-F1
#
_cell.length_a   1.000
_cell.length_b   1.000
_cell.length_c   1.000
_cell.angle_alpha   90.00
_cell.angle_beta   90.00
_cell.angle_gamma   90.00
#
_symmetry.space_group_name_H-M   'P 1'
#
loop_
_entity.id
_entity.type
_entity.pdbx_description
1 polymer ?
#
loop_
_entity_poly.entity_id
_entity_poly.type
_entity_poly.pdbx_seq_one_letter_code
_entity_poly.pdbx_strand_id
1 'polypeptide(L)'
;MASTERLTGSELIDCARANSSQGIRAAASRCGYGSNIAAFEAALREAGEHIGVDIPSFEDLYDTSAVQPGVIGGEEDPDVPGAL
;
A
#
# COMPACT_ATOMS: atom_id res chain seq x y z
N MET A 1 -11.70 -22.35 -11.85
CA MET A 1 -12.86 -21.60 -11.35
C MET A 1 -12.37 -20.18 -11.07
N ALA A 2 -12.53 -19.25 -12.01
CA ALA A 2 -12.35 -17.83 -11.69
C ALA A 2 -13.68 -17.41 -11.08
N SER A 3 -13.77 -17.39 -9.75
CA SER A 3 -14.93 -16.82 -9.07
C SER A 3 -15.12 -15.41 -9.63
N THR A 4 -16.31 -15.16 -10.19
CA THR A 4 -16.73 -13.84 -10.70
C THR A 4 -16.95 -12.83 -9.56
N GLU A 5 -16.54 -13.20 -8.35
CA GLU A 5 -16.77 -12.44 -7.14
C GLU A 5 -15.64 -11.44 -6.96
N ARG A 6 -16.01 -10.22 -6.60
CA ARG A 6 -15.06 -9.13 -6.37
C ARG A 6 -14.26 -9.46 -5.12
N LEU A 7 -12.94 -9.32 -5.21
CA LEU A 7 -12.09 -9.43 -4.03
C LEU A 7 -12.38 -8.27 -3.08
N THR A 8 -12.35 -8.53 -1.78
CA THR A 8 -12.58 -7.51 -0.74
C THR A 8 -11.59 -7.71 0.40
N GLY A 9 -11.47 -6.73 1.30
CA GLY A 9 -10.56 -6.81 2.45
C GLY A 9 -9.10 -7.03 2.05
N SER A 10 -8.37 -7.83 2.83
CA SER A 10 -6.94 -8.08 2.61
C SER A 10 -6.63 -8.71 1.24
N GLU A 11 -7.49 -9.59 0.72
CA GLU A 11 -7.29 -10.20 -0.61
C GLU A 11 -7.33 -9.17 -1.73
N LEU A 12 -8.15 -8.13 -1.59
CA LEU A 12 -8.18 -7.01 -2.53
C LEU A 12 -6.87 -6.24 -2.51
N ILE A 13 -6.32 -5.98 -1.32
CA ILE A 13 -5.06 -5.24 -1.16
C ILE A 13 -3.90 -6.03 -1.76
N ASP A 14 -3.80 -7.33 -1.47
CA ASP A 14 -2.78 -8.21 -2.05
C ASP A 14 -2.90 -8.27 -3.58
N CYS A 15 -4.12 -8.43 -4.10
CA CYS A 15 -4.36 -8.40 -5.54
C CYS A 15 -3.99 -7.05 -6.17
N ALA A 16 -4.36 -5.95 -5.54
CA ALA A 16 -4.03 -4.61 -6.00
C ALA A 16 -2.51 -4.41 -6.05
N ARG A 17 -1.79 -4.79 -4.98
CA ARG A 17 -0.34 -4.67 -4.87
C ARG A 17 0.40 -5.56 -5.87
N ALA A 18 -0.05 -6.79 -6.08
CA ALA A 18 0.52 -7.70 -7.07
C ALA A 18 0.38 -7.17 -8.52
N ASN A 19 -0.60 -6.30 -8.76
CA ASN A 19 -0.90 -5.73 -10.07
C ASN A 19 -0.60 -4.22 -10.15
N SER A 20 0.01 -3.62 -9.13
CA SER A 20 0.35 -2.19 -9.07
C SER A 20 1.22 -1.75 -10.25
N SER A 21 2.17 -2.59 -10.63
CA SER A 21 3.07 -2.38 -11.78
C SER A 21 2.38 -2.41 -13.15
N GLN A 22 1.18 -3.01 -13.26
CA GLN A 22 0.40 -3.07 -14.51
C GLN A 22 -0.59 -1.90 -14.63
N GLY A 23 -0.73 -1.10 -13.57
CA GLY A 23 -1.66 0.01 -13.50
C GLY A 23 -3.08 -0.36 -13.04
N ILE A 24 -3.82 0.65 -12.63
CA ILE A 24 -5.10 0.53 -11.94
C ILE A 24 -6.17 -0.25 -12.72
N ARG A 25 -6.18 -0.12 -14.05
CA ARG A 25 -7.14 -0.81 -14.94
C ARG A 25 -6.91 -2.31 -15.00
N ALA A 26 -5.64 -2.73 -15.04
CA ALA A 26 -5.28 -4.14 -15.04
C ALA A 26 -5.56 -4.75 -13.68
N ALA A 27 -5.25 -4.04 -12.60
CA ALA A 27 -5.55 -4.47 -11.23
C ALA A 27 -7.05 -4.63 -11.00
N ALA A 28 -7.86 -3.60 -11.28
CA ALA A 28 -9.32 -3.67 -11.13
C ALA A 28 -9.92 -4.87 -11.88
N SER A 29 -9.48 -5.10 -13.12
CA SER A 29 -9.94 -6.25 -13.92
C SER A 29 -9.58 -7.59 -13.27
N ARG A 30 -8.34 -7.74 -12.82
CA ARG A 30 -7.85 -8.97 -12.17
C ARG A 30 -8.46 -9.21 -10.79
N CYS A 31 -8.81 -8.15 -10.07
CA CYS A 31 -9.44 -8.25 -8.76
C CYS A 31 -10.98 -8.40 -8.81
N GLY A 32 -11.55 -8.56 -10.01
CA GLY A 32 -12.98 -8.85 -10.21
C GLY A 32 -13.88 -7.62 -10.44
N TYR A 33 -13.30 -6.42 -10.54
CA TYR A 33 -14.02 -5.16 -10.79
C TYR A 33 -14.14 -4.82 -12.28
N GLY A 34 -13.38 -5.51 -13.14
CA GLY A 34 -13.41 -5.29 -14.59
C GLY A 34 -12.95 -3.88 -14.95
N SER A 35 -13.85 -3.10 -15.54
CA SER A 35 -13.61 -1.70 -15.92
C SER A 35 -14.04 -0.70 -14.85
N ASN A 36 -14.60 -1.16 -13.73
CA ASN A 36 -15.18 -0.28 -12.71
C ASN A 36 -14.12 0.15 -11.68
N ILE A 37 -13.30 1.11 -12.08
CA ILE A 37 -12.21 1.67 -11.25
C ILE A 37 -12.74 2.32 -9.97
N ALA A 38 -13.84 3.08 -10.07
CA ALA A 38 -14.41 3.77 -8.92
C ALA A 38 -14.85 2.79 -7.81
N ALA A 39 -15.44 1.65 -8.19
CA ALA A 39 -15.80 0.62 -7.23
C ALA A 39 -14.56 -0.10 -6.65
N PHE A 40 -13.52 -0.27 -7.46
CA PHE A 40 -12.24 -0.85 -7.02
C PHE A 40 -11.56 0.05 -5.98
N GLU A 41 -11.42 1.35 -6.25
CA GLU A 41 -10.81 2.30 -5.32
C GLU A 41 -11.59 2.44 -4.01
N ALA A 42 -12.93 2.51 -4.10
CA ALA A 42 -13.77 2.59 -2.91
C ALA A 42 -13.58 1.37 -2.00
N ALA A 43 -13.56 0.17 -2.59
CA ALA A 43 -13.34 -1.07 -1.84
C ALA A 43 -11.90 -1.19 -1.34
N LEU A 44 -10.91 -0.68 -2.08
CA LEU A 44 -9.51 -0.68 -1.68
C LEU A 44 -9.31 0.19 -0.42
N ARG A 45 -9.93 1.36 -0.39
CA ARG A 45 -9.92 2.24 0.77
C ARG A 45 -10.59 1.57 1.98
N GLU A 46 -11.79 1.02 1.79
CA GLU A 46 -12.50 0.31 2.86
C GLU A 46 -11.68 -0.87 3.40
N ALA A 47 -11.01 -1.61 2.52
CA ALA A 47 -10.11 -2.69 2.91
C ALA A 47 -8.90 -2.18 3.71
N GLY A 48 -8.30 -1.06 3.30
CA GLY A 48 -7.22 -0.40 4.04
C GLY A 48 -7.66 0.01 5.44
N GLU A 49 -8.79 0.72 5.54
CA GLU A 49 -9.34 1.14 6.84
C GLU A 49 -9.63 -0.05 7.76
N HIS A 50 -10.08 -1.18 7.18
CA HIS A 50 -10.34 -2.40 7.94
C HIS A 50 -9.08 -2.96 8.63
N ILE A 51 -7.91 -2.79 8.02
CA ILE A 51 -6.63 -3.25 8.58
C ILE A 51 -5.86 -2.12 9.29
N GLY A 52 -6.47 -0.93 9.44
CA GLY A 52 -5.84 0.24 10.07
C GLY A 52 -4.77 0.92 9.21
N VAL A 53 -4.82 0.75 7.88
CA VAL A 53 -3.91 1.39 6.93
C VAL A 53 -4.69 2.40 6.09
N ASP A 54 -4.25 3.66 6.09
CA ASP A 54 -4.81 4.65 5.18
C ASP A 54 -4.26 4.40 3.77
N ILE A 55 -5.12 3.94 2.85
CA ILE A 55 -4.80 3.76 1.43
C ILE A 55 -5.58 4.84 0.67
N PRO A 56 -5.00 6.03 0.46
CA PRO A 56 -5.69 7.14 -0.18
C PRO A 56 -5.96 6.87 -1.66
N SER A 57 -5.11 6.08 -2.30
CA SER A 57 -5.22 5.75 -3.73
C SER A 57 -4.48 4.45 -4.07
N PHE A 58 -4.77 3.88 -5.25
CA PHE A 58 -4.04 2.72 -5.75
C PHE A 58 -2.55 3.01 -6.01
N GLU A 59 -2.21 4.25 -6.36
CA GLU A 59 -0.82 4.65 -6.66
C GLU A 59 0.06 4.60 -5.40
N ASP A 60 -0.50 4.85 -4.22
CA ASP A 60 0.18 4.67 -2.93
C ASP A 60 0.63 3.22 -2.68
N LEU A 61 -0.04 2.23 -3.28
CA LEU A 61 0.37 0.82 -3.16
C LEU A 61 1.61 0.49 -4.00
N TYR A 62 1.88 1.28 -5.04
CA TYR A 62 3.09 1.18 -5.85
C TYR A 62 4.28 1.83 -5.15
N ASP A 63 4.02 2.92 -4.42
CA ASP A 63 5.02 3.67 -3.68
C ASP A 63 5.40 2.97 -2.36
N THR A 64 6.03 1.81 -2.48
CA THR A 64 6.85 1.24 -1.41
C THR A 64 8.14 2.05 -1.18
N SER A 65 8.22 3.28 -1.70
CA SER A 65 9.18 4.30 -1.26
C SER A 65 8.49 5.26 -0.29
N ALA A 66 7.72 4.72 0.65
CA ALA A 66 7.82 5.19 2.03
C ALA A 66 9.28 4.99 2.48
N VAL A 67 10.16 5.88 2.01
CA VAL A 67 11.19 6.48 2.84
C VAL A 67 10.56 6.58 4.22
N GLN A 68 11.12 5.90 5.20
CA GLN A 68 10.83 6.23 6.58
C GLN A 68 11.62 7.51 6.87
N PRO A 69 11.06 8.74 6.87
CA PRO A 69 11.74 9.86 7.50
C PRO A 69 11.60 9.65 9.01
N GLY A 70 12.43 8.77 9.60
CA GLY A 70 12.16 8.38 10.98
C GLY A 70 13.12 7.43 11.67
N VAL A 71 14.35 7.23 11.19
CA VAL A 71 15.45 6.77 12.06
C VAL A 71 16.71 7.58 11.79
N ILE A 72 16.59 8.90 11.90
CA ILE A 72 17.73 9.69 12.40
C ILE A 72 17.82 9.45 13.91
N GLY A 73 18.21 8.23 14.30
CA GLY A 73 18.77 7.98 15.61
C GLY A 73 20.15 8.61 15.63
N GLY A 74 20.18 9.92 15.85
CA GLY A 74 21.37 10.59 16.35
C GLY A 74 21.58 10.11 17.78
N GLU A 75 22.50 9.17 17.95
CA GLU A 75 23.40 9.15 19.09
C GLU A 75 24.82 9.16 18.51
N GLU A 76 25.14 10.30 17.91
CA GLU A 76 26.51 10.77 17.91
C GLU A 76 26.81 10.98 19.39
N ASP A 77 27.67 10.13 19.95
CA ASP A 77 28.25 10.36 21.26
C ASP A 77 29.55 11.14 21.02
N PRO A 78 29.54 12.48 21.08
CA PRO A 78 30.78 13.20 21.30
C PRO A 78 31.04 13.21 22.79
N ASP A 79 31.52 12.11 23.37
CA ASP A 79 32.21 12.23 24.66
C ASP A 79 33.52 13.01 24.41
N VAL A 80 33.43 14.27 24.83
CA VAL A 80 34.42 15.34 24.88
C VAL A 80 35.71 14.87 25.56
N PRO A 81 36.89 15.40 25.18
CA PRO A 81 38.19 14.81 25.51
C PRO A 81 38.53 14.90 27.01
N GLY A 82 38.83 13.74 27.59
CA GLY A 82 39.35 13.60 28.95
C GLY A 82 40.84 13.92 29.03
N ALA A 83 41.14 14.97 29.77
CA ALA A 83 42.45 15.52 30.06
C ALA A 83 43.44 14.56 30.76
N LEU A 84 44.73 14.94 30.62
CA LEU A 84 45.94 14.58 31.38
C LEU A 84 46.80 13.43 30.85
#